data_AF-A0A0P9IV87-F1
#
_entry.id   AF-A0A0P9IV87-F1
#
_cell.length_a   1.000
_cell.length_b   1.000
_cell.length_c   1.000
_cell.angle_alpha   90.00
_cell.angle_beta   90.00
_cell.angle_gamma   90.00
#
_symmetry.space_group_name_H-M   'P 1'
#
loop_
_entity.id
_entity.type
_entity.pdbx_description
1 polymer ?
#
loop_
_entity_poly.entity_id
_entity_poly.type
_entity_poly.pdbx_seq_one_letter_code
_entity_poly.pdbx_strand_id
1 'polypeptide(L)'
;MPAPPRPLARPPSHSLADPHDPCPQPYLLLAKSARGAGAANLVSQAVAAPGVYVFGELLDQPSIRDLANHEQHAQQHRLLELFAFGTWADYEANRDNYPALTPDQETKLRHLTVLTLASSQRSIPYALLLSRLSLPDVATLEDLLIAAFYAGVLRGKLDAREQRLEVLSAQGRDVRRDEPAAVAEESMELDPTTATATTGA
;
A
#
# COMPACT_ATOMS: atom_id res chain seq x y z
N MET A 1 -68.07 -3.06 -15.26
CA MET A 1 -66.93 -4.01 -15.23
C MET A 1 -65.68 -3.28 -15.68
N PRO A 2 -64.87 -2.78 -14.73
CA PRO A 2 -63.67 -1.99 -15.02
C PRO A 2 -62.44 -2.88 -15.27
N ALA A 3 -61.70 -2.59 -16.33
CA ALA A 3 -60.45 -3.25 -16.69
C ALA A 3 -59.34 -2.95 -15.66
N PRO A 4 -58.42 -3.89 -15.37
CA PRO A 4 -57.35 -3.67 -14.40
C PRO A 4 -56.32 -2.66 -14.92
N PRO A 5 -55.77 -1.78 -14.06
CA PRO A 5 -54.71 -0.86 -14.46
C PRO A 5 -53.38 -1.62 -14.71
N ARG A 6 -52.67 -1.21 -15.77
CA ARG A 6 -51.33 -1.68 -16.11
C ARG A 6 -50.36 -1.53 -14.93
N PRO A 7 -49.45 -2.49 -14.70
CA PRO A 7 -48.37 -2.28 -13.72
C PRO A 7 -47.43 -1.19 -14.23
N LEU A 8 -47.28 -0.12 -13.45
CA LEU A 8 -46.18 0.83 -13.58
C LEU A 8 -44.87 0.07 -13.37
N ALA A 9 -44.00 0.11 -14.38
CA ALA A 9 -42.65 -0.41 -14.28
C ALA A 9 -41.94 0.26 -13.09
N ARG A 10 -41.63 -0.54 -12.07
CA ARG A 10 -40.69 -0.18 -11.01
C ARG A 10 -39.35 0.16 -11.67
N PRO A 11 -38.76 1.35 -11.45
CA PRO A 11 -37.33 1.49 -11.69
C PRO A 11 -36.59 0.55 -10.74
N PRO A 12 -35.51 -0.12 -11.16
CA PRO A 12 -34.69 -0.87 -10.22
C PRO A 12 -34.06 0.11 -9.24
N SER A 13 -34.59 0.12 -8.02
CA SER A 13 -33.95 0.77 -6.87
C SER A 13 -32.71 -0.04 -6.48
N HIS A 14 -31.59 0.66 -6.33
CA HIS A 14 -30.45 0.26 -5.52
C HIS A 14 -29.72 -1.04 -5.92
N SER A 15 -28.64 -0.88 -6.68
CA SER A 15 -27.38 -1.44 -6.18
C SER A 15 -26.47 -0.25 -5.92
N LEU A 16 -26.55 0.23 -4.68
CA LEU A 16 -25.61 1.13 -4.07
C LEU A 16 -24.22 0.51 -4.32
N ALA A 17 -23.50 1.08 -5.28
CA ALA A 17 -22.08 0.82 -5.42
C ALA A 17 -21.46 1.31 -4.12
N ASP A 18 -21.12 0.38 -3.24
CA ASP A 18 -20.21 0.64 -2.14
C ASP A 18 -18.88 1.05 -2.77
N PRO A 19 -18.43 2.32 -2.66
CA PRO A 19 -17.17 2.76 -3.25
C PRO A 19 -15.97 2.46 -2.34
N HIS A 20 -16.09 1.49 -1.42
CA HIS A 20 -15.18 1.34 -0.29
C HIS A 20 -14.30 0.09 -0.34
N ASP A 21 -13.90 -0.32 -1.53
CA ASP A 21 -12.71 -1.14 -1.69
C ASP A 21 -11.87 -0.59 -2.85
N PRO A 22 -10.82 0.22 -2.58
CA PRO A 22 -9.86 0.62 -3.60
C PRO A 22 -9.00 -0.60 -3.97
N CYS A 23 -9.59 -1.51 -4.73
CA CYS A 23 -8.87 -2.60 -5.36
C CYS A 23 -7.78 -1.99 -6.27
N PRO A 24 -6.51 -2.43 -6.17
CA PRO A 24 -5.46 -2.06 -7.13
C PRO A 24 -5.65 -2.74 -8.52
N GLN A 25 -6.63 -3.64 -8.62
CA GLN A 25 -6.96 -4.42 -9.83
C GLN A 25 -7.25 -3.59 -11.10
N PRO A 26 -8.03 -2.49 -11.07
CA PRO A 26 -8.21 -1.61 -12.23
C PRO A 26 -6.89 -1.06 -12.78
N TYR A 27 -5.95 -0.68 -11.92
CA TYR A 27 -4.65 -0.16 -12.35
C TYR A 27 -3.78 -1.24 -12.99
N LEU A 28 -3.81 -2.46 -12.45
CA LEU A 28 -3.12 -3.62 -13.03
C LEU A 28 -3.65 -3.97 -14.43
N LEU A 29 -4.97 -3.90 -14.64
CA LEU A 29 -5.57 -4.18 -15.94
C LEU A 29 -5.20 -3.11 -16.99
N LEU A 30 -5.16 -1.84 -16.57
CA LEU A 30 -4.72 -0.75 -17.43
C LEU A 30 -3.21 -0.83 -17.72
N ALA A 31 -2.40 -1.25 -16.74
CA ALA A 31 -0.95 -1.41 -16.90
C ALA A 31 -0.58 -2.47 -17.94
N LYS A 32 -1.40 -3.54 -18.08
CA LYS A 32 -1.22 -4.56 -19.12
C LYS A 32 -1.31 -4.02 -20.55
N SER A 33 -2.09 -2.97 -20.76
CA SER A 33 -2.30 -2.35 -22.08
C SER A 33 -1.58 -1.02 -22.27
N ALA A 34 -1.09 -0.42 -21.19
CA ALA A 34 -0.41 0.88 -21.24
C ALA A 34 1.09 0.71 -21.58
N ARG A 35 1.60 1.61 -22.43
CA ARG A 35 3.02 1.70 -22.82
C ARG A 35 3.47 3.16 -22.84
N GLY A 36 4.75 3.41 -22.55
CA GLY A 36 5.35 4.75 -22.55
C GLY A 36 4.57 5.74 -21.69
N ALA A 37 4.09 6.83 -22.30
CA ALA A 37 3.33 7.88 -21.62
C ALA A 37 2.10 7.38 -20.84
N GLY A 38 1.42 6.32 -21.33
CA GLY A 38 0.29 5.73 -20.62
C GLY A 38 0.71 5.05 -19.32
N ALA A 39 1.86 4.37 -19.33
CA ALA A 39 2.41 3.71 -18.15
C ALA A 39 2.95 4.74 -17.15
N ALA A 40 3.59 5.82 -17.62
CA ALA A 40 3.98 6.95 -16.77
C ALA A 40 2.76 7.62 -16.10
N ASN A 41 1.65 7.78 -16.83
CA ASN A 41 0.43 8.35 -16.27
C ASN A 41 -0.23 7.40 -15.24
N LEU A 42 -0.16 6.09 -15.46
CA LEU A 42 -0.59 5.09 -14.48
C LEU A 42 0.25 5.13 -13.21
N VAL A 43 1.57 5.31 -13.32
CA VAL A 43 2.43 5.52 -12.14
C VAL A 43 1.95 6.72 -11.36
N SER A 44 1.79 7.88 -12.01
CA SER A 44 1.28 9.10 -11.38
C SER A 44 -0.09 8.90 -10.71
N GLN A 45 -1.01 8.18 -11.36
CA GLN A 45 -2.31 7.88 -10.76
C GLN A 45 -2.22 6.89 -9.61
N ALA A 46 -1.39 5.86 -9.70
CA ALA A 46 -1.20 4.87 -8.64
C ALA A 46 -0.55 5.50 -7.41
N VAL A 47 0.46 6.36 -7.57
CA VAL A 47 1.06 7.08 -6.45
C VAL A 47 0.09 8.11 -5.86
N ALA A 48 -0.80 8.70 -6.66
CA ALA A 48 -1.85 9.61 -6.18
C ALA A 48 -3.05 8.88 -5.55
N ALA A 49 -3.29 7.61 -5.86
CA ALA A 49 -4.47 6.89 -5.40
C ALA A 49 -4.42 6.60 -3.88
N PRO A 50 -5.36 7.11 -3.07
CA PRO A 50 -5.43 6.77 -1.65
C PRO A 50 -5.76 5.28 -1.48
N GLY A 51 -5.10 4.60 -0.55
CA GLY A 51 -5.32 3.16 -0.30
C GLY A 51 -4.39 2.21 -1.07
N VAL A 52 -3.70 2.69 -2.13
CA VAL A 52 -2.74 1.86 -2.88
C VAL A 52 -1.34 2.01 -2.31
N TYR A 53 -0.94 1.13 -1.41
CA TYR A 53 0.39 1.15 -0.77
C TYR A 53 1.31 0.02 -1.25
N VAL A 54 0.88 -0.69 -2.29
CA VAL A 54 1.58 -1.83 -2.90
C VAL A 54 1.82 -1.49 -4.37
N PHE A 55 3.09 -1.36 -4.74
CA PHE A 55 3.59 -0.94 -6.04
C PHE A 55 4.47 -1.99 -6.71
N GLY A 56 4.87 -3.05 -6.01
CA GLY A 56 5.74 -4.12 -6.50
C GLY A 56 5.11 -4.88 -7.66
N GLU A 57 3.79 -5.11 -7.64
CA GLU A 57 3.06 -5.70 -8.77
C GLU A 57 3.05 -4.77 -10.00
N LEU A 58 3.09 -3.44 -9.81
CA LEU A 58 3.24 -2.50 -10.92
C LEU A 58 4.68 -2.51 -11.42
N LEU A 59 5.66 -2.53 -10.53
CA LEU A 59 7.07 -2.51 -10.86
C LEU A 59 7.54 -3.78 -11.57
N ASP A 60 6.90 -4.92 -11.30
CA ASP A 60 7.13 -6.20 -12.00
C ASP A 60 6.64 -6.18 -13.46
N GLN A 61 5.74 -5.26 -13.83
CA GLN A 61 5.23 -5.20 -15.20
C GLN A 61 6.33 -4.80 -16.20
N PRO A 62 6.46 -5.52 -17.33
CA PRO A 62 7.45 -5.19 -18.35
C PRO A 62 7.24 -3.80 -18.94
N SER A 63 5.98 -3.34 -19.05
CA SER A 63 5.66 -1.98 -19.49
C SER A 63 6.22 -0.89 -18.59
N ILE A 64 6.35 -1.17 -17.29
CA ILE A 64 6.90 -0.24 -16.30
C ILE A 64 8.42 -0.32 -16.29
N ARG A 65 8.99 -1.52 -16.34
CA ARG A 65 10.45 -1.71 -16.47
C ARG A 65 11.02 -1.04 -17.73
N ASP A 66 10.25 -1.03 -18.81
CA ASP A 66 10.63 -0.35 -20.05
C ASP A 66 10.71 1.18 -19.89
N LEU A 67 9.94 1.79 -18.96
CA LEU A 67 10.04 3.23 -18.66
C LEU A 67 11.41 3.61 -18.12
N ALA A 68 12.11 2.69 -17.43
CA ALA A 68 13.47 2.94 -16.95
C ALA A 68 14.46 3.16 -18.11
N ASN A 69 14.19 2.60 -19.29
CA ASN A 69 15.01 2.78 -20.48
C ASN A 69 14.73 4.09 -21.22
N HIS A 70 13.62 4.77 -20.91
CA HIS A 70 13.23 6.03 -21.53
C HIS A 70 13.61 7.21 -20.64
N GLU A 71 14.57 8.05 -21.05
CA GLU A 71 15.06 9.20 -20.25
C GLU A 71 13.93 10.17 -19.82
N GLN A 72 12.88 10.31 -20.63
CA GLN A 72 11.70 11.13 -20.33
C GLN A 72 10.77 10.56 -19.25
N HIS A 73 10.87 9.25 -18.98
CA HIS A 73 10.01 8.54 -18.02
C HIS A 73 10.79 7.83 -16.91
N ALA A 74 12.12 7.87 -16.96
CA ALA A 74 13.01 7.29 -15.97
C ALA A 74 12.81 7.91 -14.58
N GLN A 75 12.45 9.20 -14.50
CA GLN A 75 12.13 9.88 -13.25
C GLN A 75 10.87 9.30 -12.59
N GLN A 76 9.84 8.96 -13.36
CA GLN A 76 8.62 8.31 -12.88
C GLN A 76 8.89 6.87 -12.45
N HIS A 77 9.76 6.13 -13.15
CA HIS A 77 10.19 4.80 -12.72
C HIS A 77 10.91 4.86 -11.37
N ARG A 78 11.88 5.77 -11.23
CA ARG A 78 12.59 6.01 -9.96
C ARG A 78 11.64 6.42 -8.84
N LEU A 79 10.63 7.23 -9.15
CA LEU A 79 9.59 7.57 -8.19
C LEU A 79 8.84 6.33 -7.72
N LEU A 80 8.47 5.43 -8.63
CA LEU A 80 7.81 4.18 -8.26
C LEU A 80 8.73 3.29 -7.39
N GLU A 81 10.02 3.20 -7.72
CA GLU A 81 11.02 2.50 -6.90
C GLU A 81 11.13 3.08 -5.49
N LEU A 82 11.12 4.41 -5.38
CA LEU A 82 11.15 5.14 -4.11
C LEU A 82 9.88 4.85 -3.29
N PHE A 83 8.70 4.76 -3.91
CA PHE A 83 7.47 4.41 -3.21
C PHE A 83 7.40 2.92 -2.83
N ALA A 84 8.01 2.04 -3.61
CA ALA A 84 8.07 0.61 -3.30
C ALA A 84 9.08 0.30 -2.16
N PHE A 85 10.28 0.90 -2.22
CA PHE A 85 11.41 0.51 -1.36
C PHE A 85 12.06 1.67 -0.57
N GLY A 86 11.85 2.91 -1.01
CA GLY A 86 12.48 4.09 -0.45
C GLY A 86 11.81 4.65 0.80
N THR A 87 12.33 5.78 1.28
CA THR A 87 11.78 6.52 2.44
C THR A 87 11.77 8.01 2.14
N TRP A 88 11.07 8.79 2.96
CA TRP A 88 11.08 10.25 2.86
C TRP A 88 12.49 10.85 2.82
N ALA A 89 13.42 10.31 3.63
CA ALA A 89 14.81 10.78 3.65
C ALA A 89 15.54 10.56 2.32
N ASP A 90 15.23 9.48 1.60
CA ASP A 90 15.81 9.19 0.29
C ASP A 90 15.28 10.16 -0.79
N TYR A 91 13.99 10.50 -0.72
CA TYR A 91 13.41 11.55 -1.54
C TYR A 91 14.08 12.91 -1.30
N GLU A 92 14.28 13.27 -0.04
CA GLU A 92 14.89 14.56 0.33
C GLU A 92 16.37 14.63 -0.10
N ALA A 93 17.10 13.52 0.01
CA ALA A 93 18.49 13.42 -0.43
C ALA A 93 18.66 13.51 -1.96
N ASN A 94 17.67 13.04 -2.72
CA ASN A 94 17.74 12.92 -4.18
C ASN A 94 16.64 13.74 -4.89
N ARG A 95 16.19 14.85 -4.29
CA ARG A 95 15.07 15.66 -4.79
C ARG A 95 15.24 16.13 -6.24
N ASP A 96 16.46 16.47 -6.66
CA ASP A 96 16.78 16.86 -8.05
C ASP A 96 16.55 15.75 -9.08
N ASN A 97 16.45 14.50 -8.62
CA ASN A 97 16.34 13.31 -9.45
C ASN A 97 14.89 12.82 -9.62
N TYR A 98 13.94 13.42 -8.90
CA TYR A 98 12.53 13.04 -8.86
C TYR A 98 11.65 14.15 -9.46
N PRO A 99 10.48 13.80 -10.03
CA PRO A 99 9.51 14.80 -10.47
C PRO A 99 8.87 15.49 -9.25
N ALA A 100 8.33 16.70 -9.45
CA ALA A 100 7.66 17.45 -8.39
C ALA A 100 6.47 16.66 -7.82
N LEU A 101 6.57 16.28 -6.54
CA LEU A 101 5.51 15.58 -5.83
C LEU A 101 4.34 16.51 -5.52
N THR A 102 3.12 15.99 -5.60
CA THR A 102 1.94 16.64 -5.03
C THR A 102 1.87 16.42 -3.51
N PRO A 103 1.18 17.30 -2.76
CA PRO A 103 1.05 17.15 -1.30
C PRO A 103 0.45 15.81 -0.87
N ASP A 104 -0.45 15.23 -1.65
CA ASP A 104 -0.99 13.88 -1.44
C ASP A 104 0.09 12.79 -1.56
N GLN A 105 0.97 12.91 -2.56
CA GLN A 105 2.07 11.96 -2.76
C GLN A 105 3.10 12.08 -1.64
N GLU A 106 3.42 13.30 -1.20
CA GLU A 106 4.31 13.54 -0.07
C GLU A 106 3.77 12.89 1.22
N THR A 107 2.49 13.10 1.50
CA THR A 107 1.77 12.48 2.61
C THR A 107 1.83 10.95 2.55
N LYS A 108 1.65 10.39 1.36
CA LYS A 108 1.71 8.94 1.16
C LYS A 108 3.11 8.36 1.33
N LEU A 109 4.15 9.04 0.85
CA LEU A 109 5.53 8.63 1.06
C LEU A 109 5.90 8.69 2.55
N ARG A 110 5.39 9.68 3.28
CA ARG A 110 5.49 9.75 4.74
C ARG A 110 4.80 8.56 5.40
N HIS A 111 3.57 8.21 5.02
CA HIS A 111 2.90 7.01 5.54
C HIS A 111 3.71 5.73 5.28
N LEU A 112 4.26 5.54 4.09
CA LEU A 112 5.11 4.39 3.75
C LEU A 112 6.38 4.35 4.63
N THR A 113 6.96 5.52 4.92
CA THR A 113 8.10 5.64 5.84
C THR A 113 7.71 5.21 7.25
N VAL A 114 6.53 5.62 7.74
CA VAL A 114 6.00 5.17 9.03
C VAL A 114 5.79 3.66 9.04
N LEU A 115 5.20 3.08 7.99
CA LEU A 115 5.00 1.62 7.89
C LEU A 115 6.33 0.85 7.96
N THR A 116 7.37 1.38 7.33
CA THR A 116 8.71 0.80 7.36
C THR A 116 9.30 0.82 8.77
N LEU A 117 9.16 1.94 9.48
CA LEU A 117 9.57 2.04 10.89
C LEU A 117 8.74 1.11 11.79
N ALA A 118 7.44 1.03 11.52
CA ALA A 118 6.47 0.21 12.24
C ALA A 118 6.73 -1.30 12.07
N SER A 119 7.32 -1.70 10.93
CA SER A 119 7.78 -3.06 10.69
C SER A 119 9.03 -3.40 11.50
N SER A 120 9.96 -2.46 11.66
CA SER A 120 11.19 -2.66 12.43
C SER A 120 10.98 -2.59 13.95
N GLN A 121 10.10 -1.72 14.44
CA GLN A 121 9.85 -1.54 15.86
C GLN A 121 8.37 -1.26 16.16
N ARG A 122 7.84 -1.93 17.20
CA ARG A 122 6.43 -1.79 17.60
C ARG A 122 6.13 -0.55 18.43
N SER A 123 7.14 0.09 19.03
CA SER A 123 6.97 1.33 19.79
C SER A 123 7.89 2.38 19.19
N ILE A 124 7.32 3.43 18.60
CA ILE A 124 8.09 4.48 17.92
C ILE A 124 7.88 5.81 18.66
N PRO A 125 8.95 6.44 19.18
CA PRO A 125 8.82 7.77 19.78
C PRO A 125 8.53 8.83 18.70
N TYR A 126 7.69 9.81 19.03
CA TYR A 126 7.31 10.89 18.13
C TYR A 126 8.52 11.70 17.66
N ALA A 127 9.54 11.89 18.52
CA ALA A 127 10.78 12.55 18.14
C ALA A 127 11.48 11.88 16.94
N LEU A 128 11.46 10.54 16.89
CA LEU A 128 12.02 9.78 15.77
C LEU A 128 11.16 9.95 14.51
N LEU A 129 9.83 9.91 14.65
CA LEU A 129 8.92 10.14 13.53
C LEU A 129 9.06 11.56 12.95
N LEU A 130 9.06 12.59 13.80
CA LEU A 130 9.26 13.98 13.39
C LEU A 130 10.59 14.14 12.64
N SER A 131 11.67 13.57 13.16
CA SER A 131 13.00 13.65 12.55
C SER A 131 13.09 12.87 11.23
N ARG A 132 12.42 11.71 11.12
CA ARG A 132 12.42 10.89 9.89
C ARG A 132 11.50 11.41 8.79
N LEU A 133 10.37 12.02 9.17
CA LEU A 133 9.39 12.56 8.24
C LEU A 133 9.62 14.05 7.94
N SER A 134 10.62 14.67 8.59
CA SER A 134 10.93 16.11 8.46
C SER A 134 9.70 16.98 8.75
N LEU A 135 8.97 16.65 9.82
CA LEU A 135 7.72 17.33 10.21
C LEU A 135 7.99 18.42 11.24
N PRO A 136 7.30 19.57 11.16
CA PRO A 136 7.49 20.68 12.08
C PRO A 136 6.83 20.45 13.44
N ASP A 137 5.65 19.79 13.45
CA ASP A 137 4.77 19.74 14.60
C ASP A 137 4.19 18.35 14.85
N VAL A 138 3.94 18.05 16.12
CA VAL A 138 3.25 16.83 16.56
C VAL A 138 1.82 16.76 16.00
N ALA A 139 1.13 17.90 15.88
CA ALA A 139 -0.23 17.94 15.34
C ALA A 139 -0.29 17.36 13.91
N THR A 140 0.66 17.74 13.04
CA THR A 140 0.75 17.20 11.68
C THR A 140 1.12 15.72 11.68
N LEU A 141 1.99 15.29 12.62
CA LEU A 141 2.30 13.88 12.78
C LEU A 141 1.06 13.07 13.18
N GLU A 142 0.28 13.53 14.15
CA GLU A 142 -0.93 12.84 14.59
C GLU A 142 -1.98 12.78 13.49
N ASP A 143 -2.19 13.85 12.73
CA ASP A 143 -3.10 13.86 11.58
C ASP A 143 -2.69 12.82 10.51
N LEU A 144 -1.40 12.74 10.19
CA LEU A 144 -0.85 11.72 9.29
C LEU A 144 -1.03 10.30 9.82
N LEU A 145 -0.77 10.08 11.11
CA LEU A 145 -0.96 8.77 11.72
C LEU A 145 -2.44 8.38 11.68
N ILE A 146 -3.34 9.29 12.04
CA ILE A 146 -4.79 9.11 11.97
C ILE A 146 -5.21 8.77 10.54
N ALA A 147 -4.71 9.48 9.53
CA ALA A 147 -4.97 9.17 8.13
C ALA A 147 -4.49 7.76 7.75
N ALA A 148 -3.33 7.32 8.24
CA ALA A 148 -2.83 5.96 8.05
C ALA A 148 -3.71 4.89 8.75
N PHE A 149 -4.28 5.21 9.92
CA PHE A 149 -5.27 4.37 10.58
C PHE A 149 -6.56 4.25 9.77
N TYR A 150 -7.09 5.36 9.28
CA TYR A 150 -8.30 5.38 8.46
C TYR A 150 -8.11 4.66 7.12
N ALA A 151 -6.93 4.78 6.51
CA ALA A 151 -6.57 4.04 5.30
C ALA A 151 -6.40 2.52 5.54
N GLY A 152 -6.45 2.06 6.79
CA GLY A 152 -6.32 0.64 7.15
C GLY A 152 -4.91 0.09 7.03
N VAL A 153 -3.91 0.93 6.71
CA VAL A 153 -2.53 0.49 6.54
C VAL A 153 -1.79 0.35 7.85
N LEU A 154 -2.19 1.09 8.87
CA LEU A 154 -1.58 1.05 10.19
C LEU A 154 -2.64 0.75 11.25
N ARG A 155 -2.33 -0.16 12.16
CA ARG A 155 -3.11 -0.47 13.37
C ARG A 155 -2.20 -0.42 14.58
N GLY A 156 -2.73 0.04 15.69
CA GLY A 156 -1.91 0.80 16.62
C GLY A 156 -2.73 1.67 17.55
N LYS A 157 -2.02 2.33 18.46
CA LYS A 157 -2.53 3.29 19.42
C LYS A 157 -1.56 4.45 19.52
N LEU A 158 -2.10 5.67 19.54
CA LEU A 158 -1.30 6.88 19.75
C LEU A 158 -1.33 7.21 21.24
N ASP A 159 -0.16 7.24 21.88
CA ASP A 159 0.00 7.68 23.26
C ASP A 159 0.57 9.09 23.29
N ALA A 160 -0.30 10.09 23.17
CA ALA A 160 0.07 11.50 23.25
C ALA A 160 0.75 11.87 24.58
N ARG A 161 0.46 11.13 25.68
CA ARG A 161 1.08 11.35 26.99
C ARG A 161 2.55 10.99 27.03
N GLU A 162 2.91 9.87 26.42
CA GLU A 162 4.30 9.38 26.40
C GLU A 162 4.99 9.70 25.07
N GLN A 163 4.32 10.45 24.20
CA GLN A 163 4.76 10.87 22.87
C GLN A 163 5.32 9.69 22.06
N ARG A 164 4.57 8.60 22.02
CA ARG A 164 4.92 7.40 21.25
C ARG A 164 3.73 6.85 20.49
N LEU A 165 4.03 6.18 19.39
CA LEU A 165 3.11 5.38 18.60
C LEU A 165 3.34 3.91 18.96
N GLU A 166 2.32 3.27 19.50
CA GLU A 166 2.29 1.82 19.67
C GLU A 166 1.67 1.19 18.42
N VAL A 167 2.47 0.44 17.67
CA VAL A 167 2.03 -0.28 16.48
C VAL A 167 1.59 -1.68 16.90
N LEU A 168 0.32 -2.00 16.68
CA LEU A 168 -0.21 -3.36 16.83
C LEU A 168 0.00 -4.20 15.57
N SER A 169 -0.24 -3.61 14.40
CA SER A 169 -0.06 -4.26 13.10
C SER A 169 0.17 -3.21 12.03
N ALA A 170 1.16 -3.40 11.18
CA ALA A 170 1.37 -2.56 10.00
C ALA A 170 1.11 -3.41 8.74
N GLN A 171 0.55 -2.79 7.71
CA GLN A 171 0.49 -3.40 6.39
C GLN A 171 1.91 -3.63 5.89
N GLY A 172 2.18 -4.85 5.41
CA GLY A 172 3.46 -5.18 4.80
C GLY A 172 3.69 -4.28 3.60
N ARG A 173 4.83 -3.57 3.59
CA ARG A 173 5.31 -2.85 2.41
C ARG A 173 5.74 -3.85 1.34
N ASP A 174 5.84 -3.41 0.09
CA ASP A 174 6.40 -4.22 -0.99
C ASP A 174 7.71 -4.88 -0.59
N VAL A 175 7.71 -6.21 -0.67
CA VAL A 175 8.90 -7.03 -0.48
C VAL A 175 9.56 -7.15 -1.84
N ARG A 176 10.86 -6.86 -1.95
CA ARG A 176 11.60 -7.22 -3.16
C ARG A 176 11.47 -8.73 -3.32
N ARG A 177 10.78 -9.19 -4.38
CA ARG A 177 10.76 -10.62 -4.78
C ARG A 177 12.17 -11.20 -5.04
N ASP A 178 13.21 -10.38 -5.00
CA ASP A 178 14.62 -10.77 -5.13
C ASP A 178 15.24 -11.26 -3.80
N GLU A 179 14.60 -11.03 -2.64
CA GLU A 179 14.96 -11.77 -1.43
C GLU A 179 14.10 -13.04 -1.37
N PRO A 180 14.69 -14.25 -1.49
CA PRO A 180 13.93 -15.47 -1.27
C PRO A 180 13.34 -15.39 0.13
N ALA A 181 12.04 -15.62 0.23
CA ALA A 181 11.31 -15.71 1.47
C ALA A 181 12.02 -16.68 2.42
N ALA A 182 12.87 -16.15 3.31
CA ALA A 182 13.50 -16.92 4.38
C ALA A 182 12.54 -17.16 5.56
N VAL A 183 11.23 -16.92 5.37
CA VAL A 183 10.22 -16.97 6.43
C VAL A 183 8.89 -17.53 5.93
N ALA A 184 8.87 -18.81 5.53
CA ALA A 184 7.65 -19.62 5.53
C ALA A 184 7.93 -21.13 5.53
N GLU A 185 9.00 -21.61 6.16
CA GLU A 185 9.23 -23.04 6.37
C GLU A 185 9.41 -23.31 7.87
N GLU A 186 8.44 -22.90 8.69
CA GLU A 186 8.33 -23.39 10.06
C GLU A 186 6.86 -23.45 10.46
N SER A 187 6.23 -24.59 10.17
CA SER A 187 5.18 -25.25 10.96
C SER A 187 4.40 -26.21 10.08
N MET A 188 4.78 -27.49 10.06
CA MET A 188 3.94 -28.59 10.56
C MET A 188 4.61 -29.93 10.19
N GLU A 189 5.73 -30.24 10.83
CA GLU A 189 6.25 -31.60 10.86
C GLU A 189 5.36 -32.38 11.84
N LEU A 190 4.48 -33.25 11.31
CA LEU A 190 3.76 -34.24 12.11
C LEU A 190 4.20 -35.63 11.65
N ASP A 191 5.02 -36.25 12.48
CA ASP A 191 5.48 -37.64 12.46
C ASP A 191 4.57 -38.66 11.75
N PRO A 192 5.11 -39.49 10.83
CA PRO A 192 4.49 -40.74 10.44
C PRO A 192 5.01 -41.88 11.34
N THR A 193 4.53 -41.97 12.59
CA THR A 193 4.66 -43.23 13.35
C THR A 193 3.58 -43.40 14.39
N THR A 194 2.54 -44.16 14.07
CA THR A 194 2.09 -45.23 14.96
C THR A 194 1.40 -46.32 14.14
N ALA A 195 2.16 -47.35 13.81
CA ALA A 195 1.60 -48.66 13.54
C ALA A 195 0.95 -49.19 14.82
N THR A 196 -0.30 -49.65 14.75
CA THR A 196 -0.70 -50.91 15.40
C THR A 196 -2.00 -51.42 14.79
N ALA A 197 -1.86 -52.38 13.89
CA ALA A 197 -2.87 -53.40 13.67
C ALA A 197 -3.03 -54.21 14.97
N THR A 198 -4.26 -54.51 15.38
CA THR A 198 -4.62 -55.65 16.23
C THR A 198 -6.14 -55.75 16.37
N THR A 199 -6.69 -56.83 15.80
CA THR A 199 -7.75 -57.72 16.34
C THR A 199 -9.18 -57.17 16.47
N GLY A 200 -10.24 -57.88 16.09
CA GLY A 200 -10.41 -59.25 15.62
C GLY A 200 -11.83 -59.74 15.94
N ALA A 201 -12.15 -60.91 15.36
CA ALA A 201 -13.36 -61.75 15.54
C ALA A 201 -14.65 -61.27 14.86
#